data_AF-A0AA49JRX4-F1
#
_entry.id   AF-A0AA49JRX4-F1
#
_cell.length_a   1.000
_cell.length_b   1.000
_cell.length_c   1.000
_cell.angle_alpha   90.00
_cell.angle_beta   90.00
_cell.angle_gamma   90.00
#
_symmetry.space_group_name_H-M   'P 1'
#
loop_
_entity.id
_entity.type
_entity.pdbx_description
1 polymer ?
#
loop_
_entity_poly.entity_id
_entity_poly.type
_entity_poly.pdbx_seq_one_letter_code
_entity_poly.pdbx_strand_id
1 'polypeptide(L)'
;MADITCARCGATKPGFERAPFPGAIGARVLEGICPDCWGQWLKQQTMLINHYGLNVMDPQARQFLTRNMEAFLFKTGQQDDVDTSKQGTIAH
;
A
#
# COMPACT_ATOMS: atom_id res chain seq x y z
N MET A 1 -21.11 6.44 -8.20
CA MET A 1 -19.67 6.14 -8.01
C MET A 1 -18.96 6.55 -9.28
N ALA A 2 -17.92 7.37 -9.18
CA ALA A 2 -17.10 7.69 -10.34
C ALA A 2 -16.21 6.49 -10.67
N ASP A 3 -16.18 6.11 -11.93
CA ASP A 3 -15.22 5.13 -12.42
C ASP A 3 -13.83 5.76 -12.46
N ILE A 4 -12.86 5.09 -11.86
CA ILE A 4 -11.45 5.51 -11.87
C ILE A 4 -10.63 4.53 -12.70
N THR A 5 -9.60 5.04 -13.36
CA THR A 5 -8.60 4.20 -14.00
C THR A 5 -7.56 3.80 -12.96
N CYS A 6 -7.55 2.52 -12.58
CA CYS A 6 -6.62 2.05 -11.58
C CYS A 6 -5.18 2.04 -12.13
N ALA A 7 -4.27 2.77 -11.48
CA ALA A 7 -2.85 2.82 -11.86
C ALA A 7 -2.17 1.44 -11.76
N ARG A 8 -2.65 0.56 -10.87
CA ARG A 8 -2.05 -0.77 -10.63
C ARG A 8 -2.41 -1.79 -11.69
N CYS A 9 -3.71 -1.93 -11.97
CA CYS A 9 -4.25 -2.95 -12.86
C CYS A 9 -4.63 -2.42 -14.25
N GLY A 10 -4.57 -1.10 -14.47
CA GLY A 10 -4.92 -0.44 -15.73
C GLY A 10 -6.42 -0.48 -16.08
N ALA A 11 -7.23 -1.20 -15.30
CA ALA A 11 -8.66 -1.35 -15.54
C ALA A 11 -9.45 -0.19 -14.94
N THR A 12 -10.48 0.24 -15.67
CA THR A 12 -11.49 1.18 -15.18
C THR A 12 -12.45 0.44 -14.26
N LYS A 13 -12.50 0.85 -12.99
CA LYS A 13 -13.34 0.25 -11.95
C LYS A 13 -13.98 1.34 -11.09
N PRO A 14 -15.08 1.06 -10.37
CA PRO A 14 -15.64 2.01 -9.42
C PRO A 14 -14.58 2.39 -8.38
N GLY A 15 -14.37 3.70 -8.21
CA GLY A 15 -13.48 4.25 -7.19
C GLY A 15 -14.07 4.12 -5.78
N PHE A 16 -13.31 4.58 -4.79
CA PHE A 16 -13.80 4.62 -3.43
C PHE A 16 -14.84 5.74 -3.22
N GLU A 17 -15.82 5.50 -2.36
CA GLU A 17 -16.79 6.52 -1.94
C GLU A 17 -16.19 7.49 -0.90
N ARG A 18 -15.23 7.00 -0.10
CA ARG A 18 -14.45 7.83 0.83
C ARG A 18 -12.99 7.40 0.82
N ALA A 19 -12.09 8.33 1.11
CA ALA A 19 -10.68 8.00 1.32
C ALA A 19 -10.54 6.91 2.40
N PRO A 20 -9.87 5.78 2.10
CA PRO A 20 -9.68 4.70 3.05
C PRO A 20 -8.64 5.05 4.14
N PHE A 21 -7.82 6.06 3.88
CA PHE A 21 -6.78 6.51 4.79
C PHE A 21 -6.82 8.04 4.90
N PRO A 22 -6.61 8.63 6.09
CA PRO A 22 -6.48 10.06 6.23
C PRO A 22 -5.11 10.56 5.72
N GLY A 23 -5.07 11.79 5.21
CA GLY A 23 -3.84 12.45 4.75
C GLY A 23 -3.59 12.35 3.23
N ALA A 24 -2.46 12.88 2.78
CA ALA A 24 -2.13 13.01 1.36
C ALA A 24 -2.06 11.67 0.62
N ILE A 25 -1.59 10.63 1.31
CA ILE A 25 -1.54 9.26 0.78
C ILE A 25 -2.94 8.73 0.45
N GLY A 26 -3.90 8.96 1.34
CA GLY A 26 -5.28 8.52 1.15
C GLY A 26 -5.95 9.18 -0.05
N ALA A 27 -5.65 10.46 -0.30
CA ALA A 27 -6.07 11.16 -1.50
C ALA A 27 -5.49 10.51 -2.77
N ARG A 28 -4.18 10.23 -2.81
CA ARG A 28 -3.55 9.55 -3.96
C ARG A 28 -4.17 8.19 -4.24
N VAL A 29 -4.46 7.40 -3.20
CA VAL A 29 -5.11 6.09 -3.34
C VAL A 29 -6.55 6.25 -3.84
N LEU A 30 -7.31 7.19 -3.28
CA LEU A 30 -8.69 7.48 -3.69
C LEU A 30 -8.76 7.85 -5.18
N GLU A 31 -7.82 8.67 -5.67
CA GLU A 31 -7.82 9.18 -7.04
C GLU A 31 -7.29 8.16 -8.07
N GLY A 32 -6.39 7.27 -7.68
CA GLY A 32 -5.67 6.40 -8.62
C GLY A 32 -5.80 4.89 -8.42
N ILE A 33 -6.41 4.42 -7.34
CA ILE A 33 -6.41 3.00 -6.96
C ILE A 33 -7.83 2.50 -6.69
N CYS A 34 -8.19 1.39 -7.33
CA CYS A 34 -9.50 0.76 -7.11
C CYS A 34 -9.56 -0.02 -5.78
N PRO A 35 -10.77 -0.16 -5.20
CA PRO A 35 -10.97 -0.85 -3.93
C PRO A 35 -10.49 -2.30 -3.92
N ASP A 36 -10.53 -2.98 -5.07
CA ASP A 36 -10.02 -4.33 -5.25
C ASP A 36 -8.50 -4.41 -5.02
N CYS A 37 -7.74 -3.51 -5.65
CA CYS A 37 -6.28 -3.44 -5.52
C CYS A 37 -5.85 -3.03 -4.11
N TRP A 38 -6.60 -2.14 -3.48
CA TRP A 38 -6.39 -1.76 -2.09
C TRP A 38 -6.65 -2.93 -1.12
N GLY A 39 -7.70 -3.72 -1.36
CA GLY A 39 -7.96 -4.92 -0.57
C GLY A 39 -6.81 -5.93 -0.62
N GLN A 40 -6.15 -6.06 -1.78
CA GLN A 40 -4.93 -6.87 -1.90
C GLN A 40 -3.76 -6.27 -1.09
N TRP A 41 -3.60 -4.94 -1.11
CA TRP A 41 -2.60 -4.27 -0.30
C TRP A 41 -2.83 -4.50 1.19
N LEU A 42 -4.06 -4.39 1.68
CA LEU A 42 -4.37 -4.63 3.10
C LEU A 42 -3.98 -6.04 3.56
N LYS A 43 -4.20 -7.06 2.71
CA LYS A 43 -3.75 -8.44 3.00
C LYS A 43 -2.23 -8.52 3.10
N GLN A 44 -1.52 -7.85 2.19
CA GLN A 44 -0.05 -7.81 2.19
C GLN A 44 0.50 -7.04 3.40
N GLN A 45 -0.10 -5.89 3.74
CA GLN A 45 0.23 -5.12 4.94
C GLN A 45 0.09 -5.98 6.20
N THR A 46 -1.03 -6.69 6.36
CA THR A 46 -1.23 -7.59 7.50
C THR A 46 -0.17 -8.70 7.55
N MET A 47 0.21 -9.29 6.40
CA MET A 47 1.32 -10.23 6.34
C MET A 47 2.65 -9.60 6.76
N LEU A 48 2.98 -8.40 6.27
CA LEU A 48 4.20 -7.70 6.64
C LEU A 48 4.24 -7.38 8.14
N ILE A 49 3.12 -6.93 8.72
CA ILE A 49 3.02 -6.65 10.15
C ILE A 49 3.27 -7.91 10.97
N ASN A 50 2.62 -9.02 10.62
CA ASN A 50 2.78 -10.28 11.35
C ASN A 50 4.16 -10.91 11.15
N HIS A 51 4.74 -10.82 9.94
CA HIS A 51 6.02 -11.43 9.61
C HIS A 51 7.20 -10.69 10.26
N TYR A 52 7.18 -9.36 10.23
CA TYR A 52 8.24 -8.52 10.78
C TYR A 52 7.98 -8.06 12.23
N GLY A 53 6.82 -8.40 12.80
CA GLY A 53 6.41 -7.91 14.13
C GLY A 53 6.31 -6.38 14.18
N LEU A 54 5.80 -5.74 13.12
CA LEU A 54 5.77 -4.28 13.01
C LEU A 54 4.79 -3.67 14.00
N ASN A 55 5.25 -2.67 14.75
CA ASN A 55 4.36 -1.82 15.52
C ASN A 55 3.86 -0.67 14.65
N VAL A 56 2.58 -0.63 14.28
CA VAL A 56 2.00 0.48 13.51
C VAL A 56 2.07 1.83 14.23
N MET A 57 2.32 1.84 15.53
CA MET A 57 2.59 3.08 16.27
C MET A 57 4.01 3.59 16.05
N ASP A 58 4.95 2.75 15.65
CA ASP A 58 6.33 3.15 15.39
C ASP A 58 6.45 3.93 14.07
N PRO A 59 7.10 5.11 14.06
CA PRO A 59 7.23 5.92 12.86
C PRO A 59 8.09 5.25 11.77
N GLN A 60 9.07 4.42 12.11
CA GLN A 60 9.85 3.68 11.10
C GLN A 60 9.00 2.59 10.46
N ALA A 61 8.22 1.84 11.25
CA ALA A 61 7.27 0.86 10.73
C ALA A 61 6.23 1.50 9.80
N ARG A 62 5.69 2.68 10.15
CA ARG A 62 4.78 3.43 9.26
C ARG A 62 5.45 3.84 7.96
N GLN A 63 6.70 4.31 8.01
CA GLN A 63 7.46 4.66 6.80
C GLN A 63 7.72 3.43 5.93
N PHE A 64 8.10 2.30 6.54
CA PHE A 64 8.30 1.03 5.83
C PHE A 64 7.01 0.58 5.14
N LEU A 65 5.89 0.55 5.85
CA LEU A 65 4.59 0.19 5.29
C LEU A 65 4.16 1.15 4.18
N THR A 66 4.40 2.46 4.34
CA THR A 66 4.06 3.47 3.32
C THR A 66 4.86 3.27 2.04
N ARG A 67 6.18 3.07 2.14
CA ARG A 67 7.04 2.81 0.98
C ARG A 67 6.62 1.54 0.24
N ASN A 68 6.37 0.47 0.98
CA ASN A 68 5.88 -0.79 0.42
C ASN A 68 4.53 -0.63 -0.27
N MET A 69 3.63 0.15 0.33
CA MET A 69 2.32 0.44 -0.23
C MET A 69 2.44 1.20 -1.55
N GLU A 70 3.23 2.28 -1.58
CA GLU A 70 3.42 3.08 -2.79
C GLU A 70 4.02 2.25 -3.92
N ALA A 71 5.02 1.40 -3.61
CA ALA A 71 5.61 0.48 -4.57
C ALA A 71 4.58 -0.54 -5.10
N PHE A 72 3.77 -1.13 -4.21
CA PHE A 72 2.77 -2.14 -4.57
C PHE A 72 1.61 -1.58 -5.39
N LEU A 73 1.14 -0.38 -5.05
CA LEU A 73 -0.01 0.26 -5.66
C LEU A 73 0.31 1.03 -6.93
N PHE A 74 1.38 1.81 -6.94
CA PHE A 74 1.68 2.71 -8.05
C PHE A 74 2.71 2.15 -9.03
N LYS A 75 3.27 0.94 -8.80
CA LYS A 75 4.23 0.27 -9.68
C LYS A 75 5.22 1.27 -10.29
N THR A 76 5.99 1.96 -9.46
CA THR A 76 7.08 2.83 -9.94
C THR A 76 8.17 1.98 -10.57
N GLY A 77 7.94 1.47 -11.80
CA GLY A 77 8.89 1.04 -12.83
C GLY A 77 9.97 0.00 -12.53
N GLN A 78 10.27 -0.28 -11.27
CA GLN A 78 11.28 -1.23 -10.86
C GLN A 78 10.54 -2.29 -10.05
N GLN A 79 10.58 -3.51 -10.55
CA GLN A 79 10.79 -4.66 -9.69
C GLN A 79 12.10 -4.45 -8.92
N ASP A 80 12.16 -3.43 -8.06
CA ASP A 80 12.99 -3.55 -6.88
C ASP A 80 12.18 -4.52 -6.03
N ASP A 81 12.57 -5.78 -6.17
CA ASP A 81 12.64 -6.72 -5.08
C ASP A 81 12.50 -5.98 -3.74
N VAL A 82 11.27 -5.77 -3.28
CA VAL A 82 11.05 -5.65 -1.85
C VAL A 82 11.42 -7.03 -1.39
N ASP A 83 12.71 -7.17 -1.08
CA ASP A 83 13.35 -8.35 -0.54
C ASP A 83 12.69 -8.60 0.81
N THR A 84 11.46 -9.12 0.78
CA THR A 84 10.74 -9.56 1.95
C THR A 84 11.45 -10.76 2.61
N SER A 85 12.55 -11.22 2.01
CA SER A 85 13.39 -12.31 2.47
C SER A 85 14.51 -11.85 3.39
N LYS A 86 14.84 -10.54 3.45
CA LYS A 86 15.77 -10.00 4.45
C LYS A 86 15.04 -9.82 5.77
N GLN A 87 15.06 -10.86 6.60
CA GLN A 87 14.87 -10.77 8.05
C GLN A 87 15.95 -9.83 8.62
N GLY A 88 15.70 -8.52 8.55
CA GLY A 88 16.68 -7.50 8.92
C GLY A 88 16.01 -6.50 9.82
N THR A 89 15.83 -6.89 11.08
CA THR A 89 15.73 -6.02 12.27
C THR A 89 15.34 -4.57 11.95
N ILE A 90 14.06 -4.27 12.03
CA ILE A 90 13.65 -2.92 12.44
C ILE A 90 13.95 -2.89 13.93
N ALA A 91 15.22 -2.65 14.25
CA ALA A 91 15.72 -2.62 15.62
C ALA A 91 14.94 -1.53 16.37
N HIS A 92 14.31 -1.93 17.49
CA HIS A 92 13.80 -1.01 18.51
C HIS A 92 14.96 -0.24 19.15
#